data_AF-A0A8E0WLN3-F1
#
_entry.id   AF-A0A8E0WLN3-F1
#
_cell.length_a   1.000
_cell.length_b   1.000
_cell.length_c   1.000
_cell.angle_alpha   90.00
_cell.angle_beta   90.00
_cell.angle_gamma   90.00
#
_symmetry.space_group_name_H-M   'P 1'
#
loop_
_entity.id
_entity.type
_entity.pdbx_description
1 polymer ?
#
loop_
_entity_poly.entity_id
_entity_poly.type
_entity_poly.pdbx_seq_one_letter_code
_entity_poly.pdbx_strand_id
1 'polypeptide(L)'
;MKELGASSVFYQGINLAEPDEIRSMFERIIKEFGKIDILVNNAGIQHVASIDELPEDKWEQILRIDLIASFYTTKYAIPIMKKRLRANY
;
A
#
# COMPACT_ATOMS: atom_id res chain seq x y z
N MET A 1 18.01 7.44 6.05
CA MET A 1 16.97 6.99 7.00
C MET A 1 17.46 6.90 8.44
N LYS A 2 18.54 6.14 8.76
CA LYS A 2 19.15 6.19 10.11
C LYS A 2 19.65 7.61 10.47
N GLU A 3 20.25 8.29 9.51
CA GLU A 3 20.65 9.71 9.61
C GLU A 3 19.45 10.67 9.74
N LEU A 4 18.24 10.22 9.40
CA LEU A 4 16.99 10.96 9.58
C LEU A 4 16.27 10.56 10.89
N GLY A 5 16.93 9.81 11.78
CA GLY A 5 16.42 9.41 13.09
C GLY A 5 15.63 8.10 13.13
N ALA A 6 15.50 7.36 12.02
CA ALA A 6 14.79 6.08 12.02
C ALA A 6 15.60 4.98 12.74
N SER A 7 15.01 4.34 13.76
CA SER A 7 15.65 3.24 14.51
C SER A 7 15.85 1.98 13.68
N SER A 8 14.94 1.71 12.74
CA SER A 8 15.03 0.60 11.78
C SER A 8 14.32 0.96 10.48
N VAL A 9 14.67 0.25 9.41
CA VAL A 9 14.05 0.40 8.08
C VAL A 9 13.86 -0.99 7.50
N PHE A 10 12.68 -1.23 6.95
CA PHE A 10 12.39 -2.41 6.15
C PHE A 10 11.93 -1.97 4.77
N TYR A 11 12.42 -2.68 3.75
CA TYR A 11 12.11 -2.42 2.36
C TYR A 11 11.75 -3.74 1.68
N GLN A 12 10.73 -3.68 0.82
CA GLN A 12 10.33 -4.78 -0.03
C GLN A 12 9.90 -4.18 -1.38
N GLY A 13 10.55 -4.62 -2.47
CA GLY A 13 10.07 -4.33 -3.81
C GLY A 13 8.83 -5.15 -4.09
N ILE A 14 7.73 -4.48 -4.43
CA ILE A 14 6.45 -5.11 -4.82
C ILE A 14 5.83 -4.35 -5.98
N ASN A 15 5.01 -5.03 -6.77
CA ASN A 15 4.10 -4.43 -7.73
C ASN A 15 2.74 -4.19 -7.09
N LEU A 16 2.39 -2.93 -6.84
CA LEU A 16 1.10 -2.55 -6.26
C LEU A 16 -0.09 -2.78 -7.20
N ALA A 17 0.13 -3.04 -8.49
CA ALA A 17 -0.94 -3.43 -9.40
C ALA A 17 -1.41 -4.89 -9.18
N GLU A 18 -0.64 -5.69 -8.43
CA GLU A 18 -0.89 -7.11 -8.19
C GLU A 18 -1.38 -7.35 -6.74
N PRO A 19 -2.68 -7.67 -6.53
CA PRO A 19 -3.24 -7.84 -5.20
C PRO A 19 -2.56 -8.92 -4.34
N ASP A 20 -2.02 -9.97 -4.97
CA ASP A 20 -1.32 -11.05 -4.28
C ASP A 20 0.05 -10.60 -3.72
N GLU A 21 0.74 -9.69 -4.40
CA GLU A 21 1.97 -9.07 -3.88
C GLU A 21 1.69 -8.15 -2.70
N ILE A 22 0.59 -7.39 -2.76
CA ILE A 22 0.12 -6.57 -1.62
C ILE A 22 -0.15 -7.48 -0.42
N ARG A 23 -0.87 -8.60 -0.63
CA ARG A 23 -1.15 -9.56 0.44
C ARG A 23 0.14 -10.12 1.07
N SER A 24 1.08 -10.56 0.24
CA SER A 24 2.38 -11.08 0.67
C SER A 24 3.17 -10.05 1.50
N MET A 25 3.14 -8.77 1.09
CA MET A 25 3.73 -7.68 1.87
C MET A 25 3.13 -7.58 3.28
N PHE A 26 1.80 -7.63 3.43
CA PHE A 26 1.17 -7.55 4.75
C PHE A 26 1.46 -8.76 5.63
N GLU A 27 1.49 -9.97 5.06
CA GLU A 27 1.88 -11.18 5.79
C GLU A 27 3.30 -11.04 6.38
N ARG A 28 4.23 -10.45 5.61
CA ARG A 28 5.58 -10.17 6.08
C ARG A 28 5.64 -9.05 7.12
N ILE A 29 4.91 -7.94 6.92
CA ILE A 29 4.84 -6.84 7.91
C ILE A 29 4.35 -7.35 9.26
N ILE A 30 3.30 -8.18 9.26
CA ILE A 30 2.78 -8.78 10.50
C ILE A 30 3.83 -9.67 11.16
N LYS A 31 4.54 -10.50 10.39
CA LYS A 31 5.57 -11.39 10.92
C LYS A 31 6.74 -10.64 11.56
N GLU A 32 7.21 -9.57 10.92
CA GLU A 32 8.41 -8.84 11.35
C GLU A 32 8.10 -7.80 12.45
N PHE A 33 6.94 -7.13 12.39
CA PHE A 33 6.64 -6.00 13.27
C PHE A 33 5.46 -6.24 14.20
N GLY A 34 4.55 -7.16 13.86
CA GLY A 34 3.36 -7.47 14.65
C GLY A 34 2.29 -6.36 14.71
N LYS A 35 2.60 -5.14 14.26
CA LYS A 35 1.72 -3.97 14.34
C LYS A 35 1.89 -3.03 13.15
N ILE A 36 0.86 -2.23 12.90
CA ILE A 36 0.88 -1.07 12.01
C ILE A 36 0.22 0.09 12.75
N ASP A 37 0.95 1.19 12.87
CA ASP A 37 0.47 2.40 13.56
C ASP A 37 -0.08 3.43 12.56
N ILE A 38 0.56 3.55 11.38
CA ILE A 38 0.18 4.46 10.30
C ILE A 38 0.30 3.70 8.98
N LEU A 39 -0.69 3.87 8.10
CA LEU A 39 -0.62 3.51 6.69
C LEU A 39 -0.66 4.79 5.86
N VAL A 40 0.25 4.91 4.90
CA VAL A 40 0.26 6.01 3.93
C VAL A 40 0.10 5.42 2.53
N ASN A 41 -1.07 5.62 1.92
CA ASN A 41 -1.30 5.28 0.52
C ASN A 41 -0.79 6.43 -0.35
N ASN A 42 0.50 6.40 -0.68
CA ASN A 42 1.17 7.46 -1.44
C ASN A 42 1.50 7.07 -2.89
N ALA A 43 1.38 5.80 -3.26
CA ALA A 43 1.67 5.38 -4.62
C ALA A 43 0.64 5.96 -5.59
N GLY A 44 1.12 6.49 -6.71
CA GLY A 44 0.28 7.06 -7.77
C GLY A 44 1.06 7.17 -9.07
N ILE A 45 0.36 7.03 -10.19
CA ILE A 45 0.90 7.26 -11.54
C ILE A 45 -0.01 8.18 -12.34
N GLN A 46 0.54 8.84 -13.35
CA GLN A 46 -0.21 9.76 -14.20
C GLN A 46 0.05 9.48 -15.67
N HIS A 47 -1.00 9.58 -16.47
CA HIS A 47 -0.91 9.69 -17.93
C HIS A 47 -1.86 10.82 -18.38
N VAL A 48 -1.38 11.66 -19.29
CA VAL A 48 -2.16 12.82 -19.78
C VAL A 48 -2.45 12.62 -21.25
N ALA A 49 -3.72 12.52 -21.58
CA ALA A 49 -4.26 12.46 -22.93
C ALA A 49 -5.69 13.02 -22.93
N SER A 50 -6.20 13.38 -24.09
CA SER A 50 -7.64 13.56 -24.28
C SER A 50 -8.36 12.22 -24.05
N ILE A 51 -9.66 12.24 -23.76
CA ILE A 51 -10.39 11.00 -23.42
C ILE A 51 -10.48 10.03 -24.60
N ASP A 52 -10.53 10.56 -25.82
CA ASP A 52 -10.58 9.82 -27.07
C ASP A 52 -9.20 9.29 -27.52
N GLU A 53 -8.11 9.79 -26.94
CA GLU A 53 -6.75 9.33 -27.21
C GLU A 53 -6.12 8.57 -26.03
N LEU A 54 -6.81 8.48 -24.89
CA LEU A 54 -6.30 7.81 -23.70
C LEU A 54 -6.21 6.29 -23.95
N PRO A 55 -5.00 5.69 -23.92
CA PRO A 55 -4.88 4.25 -24.10
C PRO A 55 -5.55 3.49 -22.94
N GLU A 56 -6.34 2.47 -23.28
CA GLU A 56 -7.09 1.67 -22.30
C GLU A 56 -6.16 1.02 -21.27
N ASP A 57 -4.99 0.55 -21.69
CA ASP A 57 -3.98 -0.05 -20.79
C ASP A 57 -3.44 0.96 -19.77
N LYS A 58 -3.29 2.24 -20.15
CA LYS A 58 -2.88 3.31 -19.24
C LYS A 58 -3.98 3.65 -18.25
N TRP A 59 -5.23 3.71 -18.72
CA TRP A 59 -6.36 3.91 -17.84
C TRP A 59 -6.48 2.79 -16.80
N GLU A 60 -6.38 1.53 -17.22
CA GLU A 60 -6.38 0.39 -16.31
C GLU A 60 -5.22 0.44 -15.31
N GLN A 61 -4.02 0.82 -15.76
CA GLN A 61 -2.85 0.94 -14.89
C GLN A 61 -3.06 2.01 -13.81
N ILE A 62 -3.61 3.17 -14.18
CA ILE A 62 -3.95 4.24 -13.24
C ILE A 62 -4.96 3.73 -12.20
N LEU A 63 -6.03 3.06 -12.64
CA LEU A 63 -7.02 2.49 -11.72
C LEU A 63 -6.39 1.45 -10.77
N ARG A 64 -5.50 0.60 -11.27
CA ARG A 64 -4.83 -0.43 -10.47
C ARG A 64 -3.96 0.18 -9.37
N ILE A 65 -3.16 1.20 -9.70
CA ILE A 65 -2.24 1.81 -8.74
C ILE A 65 -2.94 2.81 -7.83
N ASP A 66 -3.65 3.79 -8.39
CA ASP A 66 -4.10 4.96 -7.63
C ASP A 66 -5.32 4.64 -6.77
N LEU A 67 -6.20 3.75 -7.27
CA LEU A 67 -7.46 3.41 -6.62
C LEU A 67 -7.43 2.02 -5.97
N ILE A 68 -7.18 0.97 -6.77
CA ILE A 68 -7.33 -0.42 -6.33
C ILE A 68 -6.28 -0.78 -5.28
N ALA A 69 -5.00 -0.41 -5.48
CA ALA A 69 -3.95 -0.69 -4.50
C ALA A 69 -4.28 -0.07 -3.13
N SER A 70 -4.70 1.19 -3.11
CA SER A 70 -5.13 1.93 -1.91
C SER A 70 -6.28 1.24 -1.16
N PHE A 71 -7.22 0.63 -1.90
CA PHE A 71 -8.28 -0.18 -1.29
C PHE A 71 -7.71 -1.44 -0.62
N TYR A 72 -6.87 -2.21 -1.31
CA TYR A 72 -6.32 -3.47 -0.77
C TYR A 72 -5.42 -3.22 0.44
N THR A 73 -4.52 -2.24 0.38
CA THR A 73 -3.65 -1.89 1.51
C THR A 73 -4.47 -1.49 2.74
N THR A 74 -5.52 -0.69 2.55
CA THR A 74 -6.42 -0.29 3.63
C THR A 74 -7.18 -1.50 4.19
N LYS A 75 -7.72 -2.36 3.32
CA LYS A 75 -8.43 -3.59 3.71
C LYS A 75 -7.58 -4.49 4.61
N TYR A 76 -6.28 -4.63 4.31
CA TYR A 76 -5.38 -5.47 5.10
C TYR A 76 -4.83 -4.76 6.35
N ALA A 77 -4.62 -3.45 6.31
CA ALA A 77 -4.13 -2.69 7.47
C ALA A 77 -5.17 -2.54 8.59
N ILE A 78 -6.44 -2.27 8.24
CA ILE A 78 -7.48 -1.92 9.22
C ILE A 78 -7.67 -2.99 10.31
N PRO A 79 -7.75 -4.30 10.02
CA PRO A 79 -7.85 -5.32 11.07
C PRO A 79 -6.67 -5.31 12.06
N ILE A 80 -5.45 -5.06 11.57
CA ILE A 80 -4.23 -4.99 12.39
C ILE A 80 -4.28 -3.75 13.28
N MET A 81 -4.62 -2.60 12.69
CA MET A 81 -4.74 -1.32 13.41
C MET A 81 -5.86 -1.36 14.48
N LYS A 82 -7.00 -2.01 14.17
CA LYS A 82 -8.12 -2.17 15.12
C LYS A 82 -7.78 -3.04 16.33
N LYS A 83 -6.95 -4.09 16.17
CA LYS A 83 -6.50 -4.91 17.29
C LYS A 83 -5.76 -4.06 18.34
N ARG A 84 -4.95 -3.10 17.90
CA ARG A 84 -4.28 -2.15 18.79
C ARG A 84 -5.26 -1.28 19.58
N LEU A 85 -6.28 -0.71 18.91
CA LEU A 85 -7.27 0.14 19.57
C LEU A 85 -8.03 -0.59 20.69
N ARG A 86 -8.25 -1.90 20.54
CA ARG A 86 -8.95 -2.73 21.54
C ARG A 86 -8.06 -3.25 22.67
N ALA A 87 -6.74 -3.21 22.53
CA ALA A 87 -5.80 -3.65 23.57
C ALA A 87 -5.57 -2.59 24.67
N ASN A 88 -6.09 -1.37 24.48
CA ASN A 88 -5.93 -0.24 25.39
C ASN A 88 -7.21 0.07 26.22
N TYR A 89 -8.14 -0.89 26.30
CA TYR A 89 -9.34 -0.82 27.14
C TYR A 89 -9.46 -2.07 27.99
#